data_AF-A0A953BU77-F1
#
_entry.id   AF-A0A953BU77-F1
#
_cell.length_a   1.000
_cell.length_b   1.000
_cell.length_c   1.000
_cell.angle_alpha   90.00
_cell.angle_beta   90.00
_cell.angle_gamma   90.00
#
_symmetry.space_group_name_H-M   'P 1'
#
loop_
_entity.id
_entity.type
_entity.pdbx_description
1 polymer ?
#
loop_
_entity_poly.entity_id
_entity_poly.type
_entity_poly.pdbx_seq_one_letter_code
_entity_poly.pdbx_strand_id
1 'polypeptide(L)'
;MFPSTVDRVPNHTSQAVNQEIRERTEDSVARTAAAGPGAIRRRLAELDQEWDIERVLEANAASISLVGLALGATLNKKLLVLPAAVAGFLLQHALQGWCPPIGLFRRLGFRTQAEIEQERFALKALRGDFQHVRAGGGQPADVERTLRAVRS
;
A
#
# COMPACT_ATOMS: atom_id res chain seq x y z
N MET A 1 16.20 -6.74 -15.72
CA MET A 1 15.91 -5.47 -15.03
C MET A 1 14.90 -5.77 -13.94
N PHE A 2 15.16 -5.37 -12.69
CA PHE A 2 14.19 -5.57 -11.61
C PHE A 2 13.02 -4.58 -11.77
N PRO A 3 11.79 -4.98 -11.44
CA PRO A 3 10.65 -4.08 -11.48
C PRO A 3 10.83 -2.92 -10.49
N SER A 4 10.19 -1.78 -10.77
CA SER A 4 10.17 -0.68 -9.83
C SER A 4 9.45 -1.09 -8.54
N THR A 5 9.72 -0.39 -7.44
CA THR A 5 9.05 -0.63 -6.15
C THR A 5 7.53 -0.59 -6.25
N VAL A 6 6.99 0.28 -7.11
CA VAL A 6 5.54 0.45 -7.27
C VAL A 6 4.92 -0.59 -8.20
N ASP A 7 5.69 -1.10 -9.17
CA ASP A 7 5.16 -2.01 -10.20
C ASP A 7 5.35 -3.48 -9.85
N ARG A 8 6.22 -3.82 -8.89
CA ARG A 8 6.58 -5.21 -8.59
C ARG A 8 5.39 -6.09 -8.19
N VAL A 9 4.44 -5.57 -7.41
CA VAL A 9 3.22 -6.31 -7.00
C VAL A 9 2.15 -6.30 -8.10
N PRO A 10 1.79 -5.15 -8.72
CA PRO A 10 0.86 -5.13 -9.84
C PRO A 10 1.27 -6.04 -11.00
N ASN A 11 2.55 -6.10 -11.36
CA ASN A 11 3.06 -6.93 -12.46
C ASN A 11 2.92 -8.44 -12.21
N HIS A 12 2.84 -8.85 -10.94
CA HIS A 12 2.65 -10.25 -10.54
C HIS A 12 1.21 -10.56 -10.09
N THR A 13 0.30 -9.59 -10.24
CA THR A 13 -1.13 -9.76 -9.97
C THR A 13 -1.86 -9.94 -11.30
N SER A 14 -2.83 -10.86 -11.36
CA SER A 14 -3.64 -11.04 -12.57
C SER A 14 -4.36 -9.75 -12.96
N GLN A 15 -4.43 -9.44 -14.25
CA GLN A 15 -5.06 -8.22 -14.77
C GLN A 15 -6.49 -8.01 -14.24
N ALA A 16 -7.30 -9.07 -14.15
CA ALA A 16 -8.66 -9.00 -13.63
C ALA A 16 -8.72 -8.46 -12.18
N VAL A 17 -7.81 -8.91 -11.30
CA VAL A 17 -7.75 -8.45 -9.90
C VAL A 17 -7.27 -7.00 -9.82
N ASN A 18 -6.27 -6.62 -10.62
CA ASN A 18 -5.81 -5.23 -10.70
C ASN A 18 -6.94 -4.30 -11.19
N GLN A 19 -7.72 -4.75 -12.17
CA GLN A 19 -8.87 -4.01 -12.68
C GLN A 19 -9.97 -3.88 -11.62
N GLU A 20 -10.32 -4.96 -10.93
CA GLU A 20 -11.31 -4.94 -9.84
C GLU A 20 -10.92 -3.96 -8.72
N ILE A 21 -9.64 -3.93 -8.32
CA ILE A 21 -9.13 -2.97 -7.32
C ILE A 21 -9.27 -1.53 -7.82
N ARG A 22 -8.96 -1.29 -9.11
CA ARG A 22 -9.08 0.03 -9.72
C ARG A 22 -10.52 0.50 -9.78
N GLU A 23 -11.41 -0.31 -10.32
CA GLU A 23 -12.84 -0.01 -10.43
C GLU A 23 -13.44 0.30 -9.06
N ARG A 24 -13.15 -0.53 -8.03
CA ARG A 24 -13.59 -0.26 -6.65
C ARG A 24 -13.06 1.06 -6.10
N THR A 25 -11.83 1.43 -6.46
CA THR A 25 -11.21 2.68 -6.02
C THR A 25 -11.90 3.88 -6.67
N GLU A 26 -12.12 3.84 -7.98
CA GLU A 26 -12.83 4.90 -8.72
C GLU A 26 -14.25 5.09 -8.19
N ASP A 27 -14.97 3.99 -7.95
CA ASP A 27 -16.28 3.94 -7.33
C ASP A 27 -16.30 4.56 -5.92
N SER A 28 -15.29 4.23 -5.11
CA SER A 28 -15.13 4.79 -3.76
C SER A 28 -14.97 6.31 -3.82
N VAL A 29 -14.13 6.81 -4.73
CA VAL A 29 -13.91 8.25 -4.94
C VAL A 29 -15.21 8.92 -5.36
N ALA A 30 -15.90 8.39 -6.38
CA ALA A 30 -17.13 8.97 -6.90
C ALA A 30 -18.23 9.06 -5.84
N ARG A 31 -18.47 7.98 -5.09
CA ARG A 31 -19.46 7.95 -4.01
C ARG A 31 -19.10 8.90 -2.87
N THR A 32 -17.83 8.92 -2.47
CA THR A 32 -17.35 9.78 -1.38
C THR A 32 -17.45 11.26 -1.75
N ALA A 33 -17.11 11.61 -2.99
CA ALA A 33 -17.22 12.97 -3.50
C ALA A 33 -18.67 13.45 -3.57
N ALA A 34 -19.58 12.60 -4.06
CA ALA A 34 -21.01 12.90 -4.11
C ALA A 34 -21.63 13.11 -2.71
N ALA A 35 -21.11 12.42 -1.69
CA ALA A 35 -21.52 12.57 -0.30
C ALA A 35 -20.96 13.84 0.38
N GLY A 36 -20.11 14.61 -0.29
CA GLY A 36 -19.67 15.93 0.11
C GLY A 36 -18.44 15.97 1.05
N PRO A 37 -18.02 17.19 1.47
CA PRO A 37 -16.73 17.40 2.13
C PRO A 37 -16.53 16.66 3.46
N GLY A 38 -17.61 16.42 4.20
CA GLY A 38 -17.57 15.64 5.45
C GLY A 38 -17.23 14.17 5.22
N ALA A 39 -17.79 13.57 4.16
CA ALA A 39 -17.48 12.20 3.78
C ALA A 39 -16.02 12.08 3.30
N ILE A 40 -15.53 13.05 2.53
CA ILE A 40 -14.13 13.11 2.11
C ILE A 40 -13.19 13.12 3.32
N ARG A 41 -13.45 13.97 4.32
CA ARG A 41 -12.61 14.01 5.54
C ARG A 41 -12.59 12.66 6.27
N ARG A 42 -13.74 12.02 6.42
CA ARG A 42 -13.85 10.70 7.06
C ARG A 42 -13.07 9.64 6.28
N ARG A 43 -13.25 9.59 4.96
CA ARG A 43 -12.57 8.62 4.10
C ARG A 43 -11.05 8.81 4.12
N LEU A 44 -10.56 10.04 4.12
CA LEU A 44 -9.12 10.31 4.25
C LEU A 44 -8.55 9.77 5.57
N ALA A 45 -9.29 9.89 6.68
CA ALA A 45 -8.90 9.32 7.97
C ALA A 45 -8.96 7.78 7.98
N GLU A 46 -9.91 7.17 7.26
CA GLU A 46 -9.92 5.71 7.05
C GLU A 46 -8.68 5.26 6.27
N LEU A 47 -8.30 5.98 5.21
CA LEU A 47 -7.10 5.69 4.41
C LEU A 47 -5.81 5.83 5.22
N ASP A 48 -5.75 6.70 6.23
CA ASP A 48 -4.60 6.80 7.15
C ASP A 48 -4.41 5.54 8.02
N GLN A 49 -5.50 4.81 8.28
CA GLN A 49 -5.46 3.58 9.08
C GLN A 49 -5.39 2.32 8.22
N GLU A 50 -5.57 2.43 6.91
CA GLU A 50 -5.54 1.28 6.02
C GLU A 50 -4.14 0.66 5.95
N TRP A 51 -4.06 -0.67 5.97
CA TRP A 51 -2.81 -1.39 5.84
C TRP A 51 -2.58 -1.72 4.37
N ASP A 52 -1.46 -1.24 3.84
CA ASP A 52 -1.00 -1.68 2.54
C ASP A 52 -0.52 -3.14 2.59
N ILE A 53 -0.51 -3.77 1.42
CA ILE A 53 -0.17 -5.18 1.28
C ILE A 53 1.24 -5.54 1.77
N GLU A 54 2.21 -4.63 1.65
CA GLU A 54 3.58 -4.89 2.10
C GLU A 54 3.63 -4.90 3.63
N ARG A 55 2.96 -3.94 4.28
CA ARG A 55 2.84 -3.92 5.76
C ARG A 55 2.17 -5.19 6.30
N VAL A 56 1.09 -5.65 5.65
CA VAL A 56 0.41 -6.90 6.05
C VAL A 56 1.35 -8.10 5.89
N LEU A 57 2.05 -8.18 4.76
CA LEU A 57 2.98 -9.28 4.48
C LEU A 57 4.11 -9.34 5.51
N GLU A 58 4.77 -8.21 5.77
CA GLU A 58 5.90 -8.09 6.69
C GLU A 58 5.50 -8.42 8.12
N ALA A 59 4.37 -7.88 8.61
CA ALA A 59 3.90 -8.12 9.98
C ALA A 59 3.58 -9.60 10.22
N ASN A 60 2.92 -10.26 9.26
CA ASN A 60 2.61 -11.69 9.36
C ASN A 60 3.87 -12.56 9.26
N ALA A 61 4.78 -12.24 8.33
CA ALA A 61 6.03 -12.96 8.18
C ALA A 61 6.92 -12.84 9.42
N ALA A 62 7.04 -11.65 9.99
CA ALA A 62 7.76 -11.42 11.25
C ALA A 62 7.14 -12.22 12.41
N SER A 63 5.81 -12.21 12.53
CA SER A 63 5.10 -12.97 13.57
C SER A 63 5.37 -14.48 13.48
N ILE A 64 5.25 -15.05 12.28
CA ILE A 64 5.53 -16.48 12.04
C ILE A 64 7.00 -16.79 12.33
N SER A 65 7.92 -15.90 11.92
CA SER A 65 9.36 -16.09 12.13
C SER A 65 9.72 -16.07 13.62
N LEU A 66 9.14 -15.16 14.40
CA LEU A 66 9.36 -15.08 15.86
C LEU A 66 8.84 -16.33 16.58
N VAL A 67 7.65 -16.81 16.22
CA VAL A 67 7.10 -18.07 16.75
C VAL A 67 8.01 -19.24 16.39
N GLY A 68 8.42 -19.36 15.12
CA GLY A 68 9.31 -20.41 14.66
C GLY A 68 10.69 -20.38 15.35
N LEU A 69 11.22 -19.18 15.59
CA LEU A 69 12.48 -18.98 16.31
C LEU A 69 12.35 -19.43 17.77
N ALA A 70 11.29 -19.03 18.46
CA ALA A 70 11.04 -19.42 19.85
C ALA A 70 10.92 -20.94 20.00
N LEU A 71 10.14 -21.59 19.13
CA LEU A 71 9.99 -23.05 19.12
C LEU A 71 11.31 -23.76 18.74
N GLY A 72 12.08 -23.20 17.81
CA GLY A 72 13.38 -23.72 17.40
C GLY A 72 14.44 -23.67 18.50
N ALA A 73 14.41 -22.62 19.31
CA ALA A 73 15.32 -22.44 20.43
C ALA A 73 14.94 -23.29 21.65
N THR A 74 13.64 -23.50 21.89
CA THR A 74 13.15 -24.15 23.12
C THR A 74 12.82 -25.63 22.97
N LEU A 75 12.31 -26.06 21.81
CA LEU A 75 11.81 -27.42 21.62
C LEU A 75 12.72 -28.25 20.69
N ASN A 76 13.00 -27.76 19.49
CA ASN A 76 13.73 -28.54 18.49
C ASN A 76 14.40 -27.64 17.44
N LYS A 77 15.74 -27.72 17.33
CA LYS A 77 16.53 -26.96 16.35
C LYS A 77 16.07 -27.13 14.90
N LYS A 78 15.44 -28.25 14.55
CA LYS A 78 14.86 -28.46 13.20
C LYS A 78 13.77 -27.44 12.87
N LEU A 79 13.09 -26.86 13.86
CA LEU A 79 12.06 -25.84 13.65
C LEU A 79 12.63 -24.48 13.21
N LEU A 80 13.95 -24.27 13.33
CA LEU A 80 14.62 -23.08 12.76
C LEU A 80 14.57 -23.05 11.23
N VAL A 81 14.20 -24.16 10.57
CA VAL A 81 13.92 -24.17 9.14
C VAL A 81 12.77 -23.22 8.77
N LEU A 82 11.80 -23.01 9.66
CA LEU A 82 10.65 -22.13 9.42
C LEU A 82 11.06 -20.65 9.31
N PRO A 83 11.70 -20.03 10.31
CA PRO A 83 12.17 -18.64 10.18
C PRO A 83 13.18 -18.47 9.04
N ALA A 84 14.03 -19.47 8.77
CA ALA A 84 14.94 -19.44 7.63
C ALA A 84 14.19 -19.40 6.28
N ALA A 85 13.15 -20.24 6.12
CA ALA A 85 12.32 -20.25 4.92
C ALA A 85 11.56 -18.92 4.74
N VAL A 86 10.94 -18.40 5.81
CA VAL A 86 10.22 -17.12 5.76
C VAL A 86 11.15 -15.97 5.38
N ALA A 87 12.35 -15.90 5.96
CA ALA A 87 13.36 -14.90 5.59
C ALA A 87 13.77 -15.03 4.11
N GLY A 88 13.94 -16.25 3.61
CA GLY A 88 14.23 -16.51 2.19
C GLY A 88 13.11 -16.00 1.26
N PHE A 89 11.85 -16.25 1.61
CA PHE A 89 10.71 -15.75 0.84
C PHE A 89 10.61 -14.22 0.86
N LEU A 90 10.84 -13.58 2.02
CA LEU A 90 10.87 -12.11 2.11
C LEU A 90 11.99 -11.52 1.26
N LEU A 91 13.18 -12.13 1.26
CA LEU A 91 14.28 -11.68 0.42
C LEU A 91 13.94 -11.81 -1.07
N GLN A 92 13.40 -12.96 -1.48
CA GLN A 92 12.95 -13.14 -2.86
C GLN A 92 11.88 -12.11 -3.24
N HIS A 93 10.91 -11.87 -2.37
CA HIS A 93 9.84 -10.89 -2.59
C HIS A 93 10.38 -9.47 -2.71
N ALA A 94 11.28 -9.05 -1.82
CA ALA A 94 11.89 -7.73 -1.87
C ALA A 94 12.63 -7.46 -3.19
N LEU A 95 13.22 -8.51 -3.79
CA LEU A 95 13.96 -8.42 -5.05
C LEU A 95 13.06 -8.53 -6.29
N GLN A 96 12.07 -9.42 -6.27
CA GLN A 96 11.31 -9.80 -7.47
C GLN A 96 9.86 -9.31 -7.46
N GLY A 97 9.31 -8.99 -6.29
CA GLY A 97 7.91 -8.61 -6.09
C GLY A 97 6.91 -9.76 -6.11
N TRP A 98 7.40 -11.00 -6.18
CA TRP A 98 6.56 -12.20 -6.18
C TRP A 98 6.72 -12.99 -4.88
N CYS A 99 5.58 -13.34 -4.28
CA CYS A 99 5.47 -14.28 -3.19
C CYS A 99 4.09 -14.97 -3.26
N PRO A 100 3.96 -16.29 -3.06
CA PRO A 100 2.68 -16.99 -3.19
C PRO A 100 1.50 -16.36 -2.39
N PRO A 101 1.70 -15.86 -1.15
CA PRO A 101 0.66 -15.19 -0.38
C PRO A 101 0.13 -13.89 -1.00
N ILE A 102 0.92 -13.18 -1.81
CA ILE A 102 0.52 -11.89 -2.38
C ILE A 102 -0.65 -12.07 -3.34
N GLY A 103 -0.62 -13.11 -4.18
CA GLY A 103 -1.75 -13.39 -5.08
C GLY A 103 -3.06 -13.61 -4.30
N LEU A 104 -3.00 -14.23 -3.12
CA LEU A 104 -4.14 -14.39 -2.24
C LEU A 104 -4.57 -13.06 -1.60
N PHE A 105 -3.63 -12.30 -1.03
CA PHE A 105 -3.94 -11.01 -0.41
C PHE A 105 -4.54 -10.01 -1.41
N ARG A 106 -4.04 -9.99 -2.64
CA ARG A 106 -4.61 -9.16 -3.72
C ARG A 106 -6.05 -9.55 -4.03
N ARG A 107 -6.36 -10.84 -4.09
CA ARG A 107 -7.74 -11.35 -4.27
C ARG A 107 -8.65 -11.04 -3.08
N LEU A 108 -8.09 -10.96 -1.87
CA LEU A 108 -8.82 -10.51 -0.67
C LEU A 108 -9.01 -8.98 -0.63
N GLY A 109 -8.49 -8.24 -1.61
CA GLY A 109 -8.68 -6.80 -1.75
C GLY A 109 -7.60 -5.94 -1.10
N PHE A 110 -6.48 -6.51 -0.62
CA PHE A 110 -5.37 -5.72 -0.09
C PHE A 110 -4.72 -4.88 -1.20
N ARG A 111 -4.65 -3.58 -0.93
CA ARG A 111 -4.13 -2.58 -1.87
C ARG A 111 -2.66 -2.30 -1.59
N THR A 112 -1.94 -1.92 -2.63
CA THR A 112 -0.60 -1.36 -2.52
C THR A 112 -0.68 0.06 -1.97
N GLN A 113 0.43 0.54 -1.40
CA GLN A 113 0.50 1.92 -0.94
C GLN A 113 0.24 2.93 -2.07
N ALA A 114 0.70 2.63 -3.29
CA ALA A 114 0.46 3.50 -4.44
C ALA A 114 -1.04 3.63 -4.79
N GLU A 115 -1.80 2.54 -4.72
CA GLU A 115 -3.25 2.54 -4.97
C GLU A 115 -4.01 3.29 -3.86
N ILE A 116 -3.60 3.14 -2.60
CA ILE A 116 -4.16 3.89 -1.45
C ILE A 116 -3.91 5.39 -1.63
N GLU A 117 -2.69 5.77 -2.00
CA GLU A 117 -2.30 7.16 -2.24
C GLU A 117 -3.01 7.76 -3.46
N GLN A 118 -3.29 6.98 -4.51
CA GLN A 118 -4.11 7.44 -5.64
C GLN A 118 -5.51 7.86 -5.19
N GLU A 119 -6.17 7.05 -4.36
CA GLU A 119 -7.47 7.43 -3.78
C GLU A 119 -7.35 8.69 -2.93
N ARG A 120 -6.34 8.73 -2.04
CA ARG A 120 -6.08 9.87 -1.16
C ARG A 120 -5.91 11.16 -1.95
N PHE A 121 -5.07 11.17 -2.98
CA PHE A 121 -4.81 12.34 -3.78
C PHE A 121 -6.01 12.77 -4.61
N ALA A 122 -6.78 11.82 -5.16
CA ALA A 122 -8.03 12.14 -5.85
C ALA A 122 -9.02 12.86 -4.92
N LEU A 123 -9.18 12.37 -3.69
CA LEU A 123 -10.06 12.96 -2.69
C LEU A 123 -9.57 14.34 -2.20
N LYS A 124 -8.26 14.50 -1.96
CA LYS A 124 -7.66 15.81 -1.62
C LYS A 124 -7.84 16.83 -2.75
N ALA A 125 -7.71 16.39 -4.00
CA ALA A 125 -7.96 17.24 -5.17
C ALA A 125 -9.42 17.70 -5.24
N LEU A 126 -10.37 16.79 -5.03
CA LEU A 126 -11.80 17.09 -5.02
C LEU A 126 -12.21 17.97 -3.82
N ARG A 127 -11.51 17.86 -2.69
CA ARG A 127 -11.66 18.76 -1.54
C ARG A 127 -11.15 20.17 -1.79
N GLY A 128 -10.25 20.35 -2.77
CA GLY A 128 -9.67 21.64 -3.15
C GLY A 128 -8.28 21.91 -2.58
N ASP A 129 -7.61 20.92 -1.98
CA ASP A 129 -6.33 21.11 -1.27
C ASP A 129 -5.20 21.61 -2.19
N PHE A 130 -5.30 21.36 -3.50
CA PHE A 130 -4.29 21.76 -4.50
C PHE A 130 -4.60 23.08 -5.22
N GLN A 131 -5.68 23.79 -4.90
CA GLN A 131 -6.05 25.04 -5.59
C GLN A 131 -4.95 26.11 -5.50
N HIS A 132 -4.24 26.18 -4.37
CA HIS A 132 -3.16 27.15 -4.13
C HIS A 132 -1.85 26.80 -4.86
N VAL A 133 -1.68 25.56 -5.32
CA VAL A 133 -0.48 25.11 -6.05
C VAL A 133 -0.57 25.50 -7.53
N ARG A 134 -1.77 25.55 -8.10
CA ARG A 134 -1.99 25.92 -9.52
C ARG A 134 -1.72 27.39 -9.83
N ALA A 135 -1.74 28.28 -8.84
CA ALA A 135 -1.60 29.72 -9.01
C ALA A 135 -0.15 30.24 -8.95
N GLY A 136 0.80 29.41 -8.51
CA GLY A 136 2.20 29.79 -8.30
C GLY A 136 3.11 29.28 -9.41
N GLY A 137 3.48 30.15 -10.34
CA GLY A 137 4.42 29.84 -11.41
C GLY A 137 5.86 29.67 -10.90
N GLY A 138 6.25 28.43 -10.57
CA GLY A 138 7.64 27.95 -10.57
C GLY A 138 8.64 28.62 -9.61
N GLN A 139 8.21 29.45 -8.66
CA GLN A 139 9.14 30.09 -7.71
C GLN A 139 9.51 29.15 -6.55
N PRO A 140 10.64 29.38 -5.85
CA PRO A 140 11.04 28.57 -4.69
C PRO A 140 9.98 28.51 -3.58
N ALA A 141 9.23 29.60 -3.40
CA ALA A 141 8.08 29.66 -2.48
C ALA A 141 6.93 28.72 -2.91
N ASP A 142 6.80 28.42 -4.20
CA ASP A 142 5.81 27.49 -4.73
C ASP A 142 6.21 26.03 -4.48
N VAL A 143 7.51 25.74 -4.41
CA VAL A 143 8.02 24.41 -4.04
C VAL A 143 7.65 24.08 -2.59
N GLU A 144 7.87 25.00 -1.65
CA GLU A 144 7.52 24.78 -0.24
C GLU A 144 6.00 24.60 -0.07
N ARG A 145 5.18 25.42 -0.77
CA ARG A 145 3.72 25.27 -0.77
C ARG A 145 3.27 23.94 -1.35
N THR A 146 3.90 23.48 -2.44
CA THR A 146 3.59 22.19 -3.06
C THR A 146 3.92 21.03 -2.12
N LEU A 147 5.10 21.06 -1.50
CA LEU A 147 5.51 20.06 -0.51
C LEU A 147 4.58 20.03 0.71
N ARG A 148 4.10 21.19 1.16
CA ARG A 148 3.13 21.28 2.26
C ARG A 148 1.77 20.69 1.87
N ALA A 149 1.29 20.96 0.66
CA ALA A 149 0.00 20.45 0.17
C ALA A 149 -0.02 18.92 -0.02
N VAL A 150 1.12 18.32 -0.39
CA VAL A 150 1.23 16.85 -0.49
C VAL A 150 1.26 16.20 0.91
N ARG A 151 1.83 16.89 1.91
CA ARG A 151 2.00 16.38 3.27
C ARG A 151 0.78 16.58 4.19
N SER A 152 -0.10 17.54 3.89
CA SER A 152 -1.35 17.82 4.62
C SER A 152 -2.45 16.85 4.24
#